data_AF-A0A932H941-F1
#
_entry.id   AF-A0A932H941-F1
#
_cell.length_a   1.000
_cell.length_b   1.000
_cell.length_c   1.000
_cell.angle_alpha   90.00
_cell.angle_beta   90.00
_cell.angle_gamma   90.00
#
_symmetry.space_group_name_H-M   'P 1'
#
loop_
_entity.id
_entity.type
_entity.pdbx_description
1 polymer ?
#
loop_
_entity_poly.entity_id
_entity_poly.type
_entity_poly.pdbx_seq_one_letter_code
_entity_poly.pdbx_strand_id
1 'polypeptide(L)'
;MTSDAHRPNYFLVWFWLVGLVFLSVGASFFLPKGAALLLIFLVALIKAVLVLLNYMHLKFERPLLYTLVVVPLLIVAVLVFALFPDFVFHH
;
A
#
# COMPACT_ATOMS: atom_id res chain seq x y z
N MET A 1 2.19 4.97 -39.38
CA MET A 1 1.30 4.83 -38.21
C MET A 1 1.53 3.44 -37.66
N THR A 2 2.63 3.24 -36.92
CA THR A 2 3.04 1.91 -36.46
C THR A 2 2.49 1.67 -35.05
N SER A 3 1.78 0.56 -34.93
CA SER A 3 1.20 0.03 -33.69
C SER A 3 2.30 -0.51 -32.80
N ASP A 4 2.92 0.36 -32.00
CA ASP A 4 4.06 -0.02 -31.16
C ASP A 4 3.70 -0.21 -29.68
N ALA A 5 3.75 -1.49 -29.28
CA ALA A 5 4.02 -2.04 -27.95
C ALA A 5 3.02 -1.75 -26.81
N HIS A 6 2.30 -2.81 -26.42
CA HIS A 6 1.57 -3.01 -25.17
C HIS A 6 2.51 -2.98 -23.94
N ARG A 7 3.21 -1.88 -23.69
CA ARG A 7 3.98 -1.71 -22.47
C ARG A 7 3.00 -1.47 -21.31
N PRO A 8 3.13 -2.17 -20.17
CA PRO A 8 2.34 -1.85 -18.98
C PRO A 8 2.51 -0.36 -18.68
N ASN A 9 1.43 0.40 -18.62
CA ASN A 9 1.51 1.84 -18.46
C ASN A 9 1.79 2.18 -16.99
N TYR A 10 3.04 2.02 -16.54
CA TYR A 10 3.45 2.28 -15.16
C TYR A 10 3.14 3.72 -14.71
N PHE A 11 3.07 4.67 -15.63
CA PHE A 11 2.64 6.04 -15.34
C PHE A 11 1.17 6.12 -14.90
N LEU A 12 0.30 5.27 -15.45
CA LEU A 12 -1.10 5.22 -15.06
C LEU A 12 -1.26 4.68 -13.63
N VAL A 13 -0.50 3.65 -13.28
CA VAL A 13 -0.48 3.08 -11.91
C VAL A 13 0.08 4.10 -10.91
N TRP A 14 1.12 4.84 -11.31
CA TRP A 14 1.67 5.92 -10.50
C TRP A 14 0.64 7.01 -10.21
N PHE A 15 -0.11 7.47 -11.22
CA PHE A 15 -1.19 8.44 -11.02
C PHE A 15 -2.27 7.92 -10.07
N TRP A 16 -2.63 6.64 -10.16
CA TRP A 16 -3.53 6.00 -9.21
C TRP A 16 -2.99 6.05 -7.77
N LEU A 17 -1.72 5.71 -7.56
CA LEU A 17 -1.08 5.77 -6.24
C LEU A 17 -1.08 7.18 -5.67
N VAL A 18 -0.78 8.19 -6.50
CA VAL A 18 -0.83 9.61 -6.11
C VAL A 18 -2.24 10.02 -5.72
N GLY A 19 -3.26 9.63 -6.50
CA GLY A 19 -4.67 9.88 -6.17
C GLY A 19 -5.07 9.26 -4.83
N LEU A 20 -4.62 8.03 -4.56
CA LEU A 20 -4.88 7.34 -3.28
C LEU A 20 -4.19 8.03 -2.09
N VAL A 21 -3.06 8.71 -2.29
CA VAL A 21 -2.42 9.54 -1.26
C VAL A 21 -3.31 10.74 -0.93
N PHE A 22 -3.74 11.49 -1.94
CA PHE A 22 -4.64 12.63 -1.73
C PHE A 22 -5.96 12.21 -1.08
N LEU A 23 -6.51 11.05 -1.46
CA LEU A 23 -7.70 10.50 -0.83
C LEU A 23 -7.48 10.19 0.66
N SER A 24 -6.36 9.58 1.03
CA SER A 24 -6.03 9.28 2.44
C SER A 24 -5.87 10.56 3.26
N VAL A 25 -5.16 11.56 2.70
CA VAL A 25 -4.93 12.84 3.37
C VAL A 25 -6.24 13.60 3.53
N GLY A 26 -7.05 13.70 2.47
CA GLY A 26 -8.36 14.33 2.52
C GLY A 26 -9.29 13.66 3.54
N ALA A 27 -9.31 12.32 3.58
CA ALA A 27 -10.09 11.59 4.58
C ALA A 27 -9.71 11.96 6.02
N SER A 28 -8.43 12.22 6.30
CA SER A 28 -7.99 12.67 7.61
C SER A 28 -8.49 14.07 8.00
N PHE A 29 -8.83 14.93 7.03
CA PHE A 29 -9.35 16.28 7.28
C PHE A 29 -10.88 16.33 7.35
N PHE A 30 -11.57 15.50 6.56
CA PHE A 30 -13.02 15.59 6.39
C PHE A 30 -13.83 14.54 7.16
N LEU A 31 -13.23 13.41 7.57
CA LEU A 31 -13.96 12.33 8.26
C LEU A 31 -13.67 12.32 9.77
N PRO A 32 -14.65 11.87 10.59
CA PRO A 32 -14.41 11.59 12.00
C PRO A 32 -13.37 10.48 12.16
N LYS A 33 -12.56 10.56 13.24
CA LYS A 33 -11.36 9.73 13.47
C LYS A 33 -11.54 8.25 13.14
N GLY A 34 -12.61 7.61 13.61
CA GLY A 34 -12.86 6.18 13.38
C GLY A 34 -13.08 5.84 11.91
N ALA A 35 -13.87 6.64 11.19
CA ALA A 35 -14.13 6.44 9.77
C ALA A 35 -12.92 6.77 8.90
N ALA A 36 -12.18 7.83 9.26
CA ALA A 36 -10.93 8.20 8.60
C ALA A 36 -9.88 7.09 8.71
N LEU A 37 -9.69 6.51 9.91
CA LEU A 37 -8.76 5.41 10.13
C LEU A 37 -9.08 4.20 9.24
N LEU A 38 -10.34 3.74 9.25
CA LEU A 38 -10.77 2.61 8.42
C LEU A 38 -10.48 2.85 6.94
N LEU A 39 -10.80 4.04 6.43
CA LEU A 39 -10.57 4.37 5.03
C LEU A 39 -9.08 4.45 4.69
N ILE A 40 -8.26 5.04 5.57
CA ILE A 40 -6.80 5.11 5.38
C ILE A 40 -6.19 3.70 5.33
N PHE A 41 -6.61 2.79 6.21
CA PHE A 41 -6.15 1.39 6.18
C PHE A 41 -6.58 0.66 4.90
N LEU A 42 -7.83 0.83 4.47
CA LEU A 42 -8.31 0.24 3.21
C LEU A 42 -7.50 0.74 2.01
N VAL A 43 -7.25 2.05 1.95
CA VAL A 43 -6.46 2.67 0.89
C VAL A 43 -5.00 2.20 0.94
N ALA A 44 -4.44 1.98 2.13
CA ALA A 44 -3.10 1.40 2.28
C ALA A 44 -3.01 -0.02 1.70
N LEU A 45 -4.00 -0.87 1.95
CA LEU A 45 -4.07 -2.22 1.37
C LEU A 45 -4.15 -2.18 -0.16
N ILE A 46 -5.00 -1.32 -0.72
CA ILE A 46 -5.14 -1.16 -2.18
C ILE A 46 -3.81 -0.73 -2.80
N LYS A 47 -3.12 0.26 -2.20
CA LYS A 47 -1.79 0.70 -2.65
C LYS A 47 -0.78 -0.45 -2.64
N ALA A 48 -0.76 -1.25 -1.57
CA ALA A 48 0.15 -2.40 -1.47
C ALA A 48 -0.12 -3.44 -2.57
N VAL A 49 -1.38 -3.74 -2.88
CA VAL A 49 -1.76 -4.65 -3.98
C VAL A 49 -1.38 -4.06 -5.34
N LEU A 50 -1.61 -2.77 -5.57
CA LEU A 50 -1.18 -2.11 -6.81
C LEU A 50 0.33 -2.21 -7.00
N VAL A 51 1.11 -2.00 -5.94
CA VAL A 51 2.56 -2.12 -5.97
C VAL A 51 3.00 -3.56 -6.25
N LEU A 52 2.38 -4.53 -5.59
CA LEU A 52 2.66 -5.95 -5.75
C LEU A 52 2.39 -6.44 -7.18
N LEU A 53 1.27 -6.03 -7.78
CA LEU A 53 0.87 -6.49 -9.11
C LEU A 53 1.59 -5.78 -10.25
N ASN A 54 1.92 -4.49 -10.08
CA ASN A 54 2.41 -3.66 -11.19
C ASN A 54 3.89 -3.32 -11.10
N TYR A 55 4.47 -3.12 -9.91
CA TYR A 55 5.87 -2.71 -9.76
C TYR A 55 6.77 -3.88 -9.35
N MET A 56 6.25 -4.78 -8.52
CA MET A 56 6.95 -6.01 -8.17
C MET A 56 6.69 -7.05 -9.25
N HIS A 57 7.32 -6.88 -10.41
CA HIS A 57 7.42 -7.94 -11.42
C HIS A 57 8.11 -9.17 -10.78
N LEU A 58 7.36 -9.99 -10.04
CA LEU A 58 7.73 -11.26 -9.38
C LEU A 58 8.25 -12.33 -10.35
N LYS A 59 8.42 -11.97 -11.62
CA LYS A 59 8.69 -12.85 -12.73
C LYS A 59 10.18 -13.16 -12.91
N PHE A 60 11.11 -12.36 -12.36
CA PHE A 60 12.51 -12.47 -12.78
C PHE A 60 13.49 -13.13 -11.79
N GLU A 61 13.36 -13.05 -10.46
CA GLU A 61 14.21 -13.83 -9.54
C GLU A 61 13.47 -14.19 -8.23
N ARG A 62 13.27 -15.49 -7.99
CA ARG A 62 12.25 -16.01 -7.06
C ARG A 62 12.55 -15.91 -5.55
N PRO A 63 13.78 -15.95 -5.01
CA PRO A 63 13.94 -15.94 -3.55
C PRO A 63 14.01 -14.52 -2.95
N LEU A 64 14.76 -13.60 -3.57
CA LEU A 64 14.96 -12.25 -3.03
C LEU A 64 13.68 -11.41 -3.02
N LEU A 65 12.81 -11.57 -4.01
CA LEU A 65 11.55 -10.84 -4.11
C LEU A 65 10.54 -11.26 -3.04
N TYR A 66 10.48 -12.54 -2.66
CA TYR A 66 9.64 -12.98 -1.56
C TYR A 66 10.16 -12.46 -0.22
N THR A 67 11.47 -12.47 0.00
CA THR A 67 12.07 -11.85 1.21
C THR A 67 11.74 -10.36 1.28
N LEU A 68 11.84 -9.62 0.16
CA LEU A 68 11.50 -8.20 0.11
C LEU A 68 10.04 -7.89 0.46
N VAL A 69 9.11 -8.81 0.22
CA VAL A 69 7.68 -8.66 0.56
C VAL A 69 7.39 -9.14 1.98
N VAL A 70 7.94 -10.30 2.35
CA VAL A 70 7.68 -10.96 3.64
C VAL A 70 8.31 -10.17 4.79
N VAL A 71 9.50 -9.60 4.62
CA VAL A 71 10.18 -8.81 5.65
C VAL A 71 9.35 -7.60 6.09
N PRO A 72 8.90 -6.68 5.20
CA PRO A 72 8.08 -5.55 5.62
C PRO A 72 6.70 -5.99 6.14
N LEU A 73 6.11 -7.08 5.62
CA LEU A 73 4.89 -7.66 6.18
C LEU A 73 5.07 -8.14 7.63
N LEU A 74 6.17 -8.84 7.90
CA LEU A 74 6.53 -9.28 9.25
C LEU A 74 6.79 -8.09 10.18
N ILE A 75 7.50 -7.06 9.70
CA ILE A 75 7.74 -5.83 10.46
C ILE A 75 6.40 -5.16 10.80
N VAL A 76 5.49 -5.02 9.84
CA VAL A 76 4.15 -4.46 10.09
C VAL A 76 3.37 -5.31 11.09
N ALA A 77 3.40 -6.64 10.97
CA ALA A 77 2.73 -7.53 11.92
C ALA A 77 3.29 -7.36 13.34
N VAL A 78 4.62 -7.36 13.50
CA VAL A 78 5.29 -7.13 14.79
C VAL A 78 4.93 -5.76 15.35
N LEU A 79 4.96 -4.71 14.53
CA LEU A 79 4.58 -3.37 14.96
C LEU A 79 3.11 -3.32 15.42
N VAL A 80 2.19 -3.93 14.68
CA VAL A 80 0.78 -4.00 15.11
C VAL A 80 0.67 -4.67 16.47
N PHE A 81 1.29 -5.83 16.68
CA PHE A 81 1.22 -6.53 17.98
C PHE A 81 1.96 -5.81 19.11
N ALA A 82 3.06 -5.11 18.80
CA ALA A 82 3.84 -4.37 19.79
C ALA A 82 3.18 -3.05 20.19
N LEU A 83 2.55 -2.34 19.24
CA LEU A 83 1.88 -1.06 19.48
C LEU A 83 0.42 -1.22 19.94
N PHE A 84 -0.24 -2.34 19.63
CA PHE A 84 -1.59 -2.62 20.11
C PHE A 84 -1.74 -2.49 21.64
N PRO A 85 -0.87 -3.08 22.48
CA PRO A 85 -0.93 -2.88 23.93
C PRO A 85 -0.69 -1.41 24.30
N ASP A 86 0.23 -0.70 23.65
CA ASP A 86 0.47 0.73 23.95
C ASP A 86 -0.77 1.59 23.71
N PHE A 87 -1.51 1.35 22.62
CA PHE A 87 -2.76 2.07 22.35
C PHE A 87 -3.91 1.71 23.31
N VAL A 88 -3.91 0.50 23.87
CA VAL A 88 -4.98 0.00 24.75
C VAL A 88 -4.71 0.33 26.22
N PHE A 89 -3.45 0.31 26.65
CA PHE A 89 -3.07 0.54 28.04
C PHE A 89 -2.79 2.01 28.38
N HIS A 90 -2.50 2.87 27.39
CA HIS A 90 -2.43 4.32 27.60
C HIS A 90 -3.78 4.99 27.32
N HIS A 91 -4.72 4.82 28.27
CA HIS A 91 -5.84 5.73 28.50
C HIS A 91 -5.62 6.50 29.80
#